data_AF-A0AAJ4AUQ7-F1
#
_entry.id   AF-A0AAJ4AUQ7-F1
#
_cell.length_a   1.000
_cell.length_b   1.000
_cell.length_c   1.000
_cell.angle_alpha   90.00
_cell.angle_beta   90.00
_cell.angle_gamma   90.00
#
_symmetry.space_group_name_H-M   'P 1'
#
loop_
_entity.id
_entity.type
_entity.pdbx_description
1 polymer ?
#
loop_
_entity_poly.entity_id
_entity_poly.type
_entity_poly.pdbx_seq_one_letter_code
_entity_poly.pdbx_strand_id
1 'polypeptide(L)'
;MSACAHQETPVPTATETNDSSQTYQIGVMVEAISIALTKSHEPQSLETISLYGTDSRYYVMIRGWLVQELAGVQSQLDASQQSQSRSISISESDLETKQKFIEQVVFLQQAIRRIDLE
;
A
#
# COMPACT_ATOMS: atom_id res chain seq x y z
N MET A 1 -20.54 -28.02 59.78
CA MET A 1 -20.78 -26.57 59.62
C MET A 1 -19.77 -26.05 58.61
N SER A 2 -20.17 -26.01 57.32
CA SER A 2 -19.34 -25.53 56.21
C SER A 2 -19.31 -24.01 56.21
N ALA A 3 -18.12 -23.42 56.14
CA ALA A 3 -17.93 -22.02 55.79
C ALA A 3 -17.41 -21.95 54.35
N CYS A 4 -18.18 -21.32 53.47
CA CYS A 4 -17.90 -21.19 52.05
C CYS A 4 -16.69 -20.29 51.79
N ALA A 5 -15.88 -20.72 50.82
CA ALA A 5 -14.73 -20.03 50.29
C ALA A 5 -15.10 -18.70 49.61
N HIS A 6 -14.19 -17.73 49.70
CA HIS A 6 -14.22 -16.50 48.92
C HIS A 6 -14.11 -16.82 47.43
N GLN A 7 -15.07 -16.35 46.63
CA GLN A 7 -14.93 -16.25 45.18
C GLN A 7 -14.52 -14.81 44.85
N GLU A 8 -13.25 -14.62 44.50
CA GLU A 8 -12.79 -13.43 43.79
C GLU A 8 -13.29 -13.54 42.35
N THR A 9 -14.24 -12.71 41.96
CA THR A 9 -14.64 -12.57 40.56
C THR A 9 -13.55 -11.81 39.80
N PRO A 10 -13.03 -12.32 38.68
CA PRO A 10 -12.11 -11.56 37.85
C PRO A 10 -12.88 -10.41 37.21
N VAL A 11 -12.45 -9.19 37.52
CA VAL A 11 -12.90 -7.96 36.84
C VAL A 11 -12.45 -8.05 35.37
N PRO A 12 -13.34 -7.85 34.38
CA PRO A 12 -12.91 -7.80 32.99
C PRO A 12 -12.12 -6.51 32.78
N THR A 13 -10.81 -6.67 32.58
CA THR A 13 -9.88 -5.59 32.26
C THR A 13 -10.27 -4.94 30.94
N ALA A 14 -10.46 -3.62 30.96
CA ALA A 14 -10.86 -2.76 29.85
C ALA A 14 -9.75 -2.59 28.78
N THR A 15 -9.25 -3.68 28.21
CA THR A 15 -8.16 -3.68 27.22
C THR A 15 -8.57 -4.18 25.83
N GLU A 16 -9.72 -4.83 25.66
CA GLU A 16 -10.08 -5.48 24.38
C GLU A 16 -10.74 -4.55 23.34
N THR A 17 -11.25 -3.39 23.74
CA THR A 17 -12.03 -2.51 22.84
C THR A 17 -11.15 -1.60 21.96
N ASN A 18 -9.90 -1.33 22.35
CA ASN A 18 -9.03 -0.39 21.65
C ASN A 18 -8.30 -1.02 20.45
N ASP A 19 -7.83 -2.26 20.62
CA ASP A 19 -7.07 -3.00 19.58
C ASP A 19 -7.93 -3.34 18.35
N SER A 20 -9.23 -3.59 18.56
CA SER A 20 -10.18 -3.82 17.45
C SER A 20 -10.42 -2.55 16.62
N SER A 21 -10.47 -1.38 17.27
CA SER A 21 -10.59 -0.08 16.59
C SER A 21 -9.33 0.24 15.78
N GLN A 22 -8.14 0.00 16.35
CA GLN A 22 -6.88 0.25 15.66
C GLN A 22 -6.70 -0.69 14.45
N THR A 23 -7.03 -1.98 14.61
CA THR A 23 -6.97 -2.95 13.51
C THR A 23 -7.89 -2.54 12.36
N TYR A 24 -9.10 -2.08 12.67
CA TYR A 24 -10.03 -1.58 11.67
C TYR A 24 -9.47 -0.36 10.92
N GLN A 25 -8.89 0.62 11.63
CA GLN A 25 -8.28 1.80 11.01
C GLN A 25 -7.11 1.43 10.09
N ILE A 26 -6.29 0.45 10.48
CA ILE A 26 -5.22 -0.07 9.62
C ILE A 26 -5.81 -0.69 8.36
N GLY A 27 -6.88 -1.48 8.48
CA GLY A 27 -7.57 -2.07 7.33
C GLY A 27 -8.06 -1.01 6.34
N VAL A 28 -8.75 0.03 6.84
CA VAL A 28 -9.24 1.14 6.01
C VAL A 28 -8.09 1.87 5.31
N MET A 29 -6.99 2.11 6.02
CA MET A 29 -5.79 2.72 5.43
C MET A 29 -5.21 1.87 4.31
N VAL A 30 -5.02 0.56 4.55
CA VAL A 30 -4.45 -0.37 3.56
C VAL A 30 -5.33 -0.42 2.31
N GLU A 31 -6.66 -0.47 2.48
CA GLU A 31 -7.61 -0.42 1.38
C GLU A 31 -7.49 0.90 0.60
N ALA A 32 -7.42 2.04 1.29
CA ALA A 32 -7.27 3.34 0.65
C ALA A 32 -5.97 3.45 -0.18
N ILE A 33 -4.84 2.97 0.35
CA ILE A 33 -3.57 2.95 -0.38
C ILE A 33 -3.64 1.99 -1.57
N SER A 34 -4.25 0.81 -1.41
CA SER A 34 -4.44 -0.15 -2.50
C SER A 34 -5.23 0.48 -3.66
N ILE A 35 -6.34 1.17 -3.34
CA ILE A 35 -7.12 1.91 -4.33
C ILE A 35 -6.28 3.00 -5.00
N ALA A 36 -5.52 3.78 -4.23
CA ALA A 36 -4.65 4.83 -4.77
C ALA A 36 -3.59 4.28 -5.75
N LEU A 37 -3.01 3.11 -5.45
CA LEU A 37 -2.05 2.44 -6.34
C LEU A 37 -2.68 1.99 -7.67
N THR A 38 -3.93 1.53 -7.65
CA THR A 38 -4.65 1.14 -8.88
C THR A 38 -5.10 2.35 -9.71
N LYS A 39 -5.26 3.51 -9.08
CA LYS A 39 -5.76 4.75 -9.70
C LYS A 39 -4.68 5.82 -9.77
N SER A 40 -3.49 5.46 -10.24
CA SER A 40 -2.31 6.34 -10.29
C SER A 40 -2.49 7.65 -11.07
N HIS A 41 -3.51 7.75 -11.93
CA HIS A 41 -3.84 8.94 -12.70
C HIS A 41 -4.71 9.95 -11.94
N GLU A 42 -5.34 9.55 -10.83
CA GLU A 42 -6.16 10.44 -10.01
C GLU A 42 -5.26 11.25 -9.06
N PRO A 43 -5.35 12.60 -9.01
CA PRO A 43 -4.55 13.41 -8.09
C PRO A 43 -4.73 13.01 -6.61
N GLN A 44 -5.96 12.58 -6.26
CA GLN A 44 -6.31 12.11 -4.92
C GLN A 44 -5.51 10.88 -4.48
N SER A 45 -4.99 10.09 -5.40
CA SER A 45 -4.17 8.93 -5.10
C SER A 45 -2.84 9.32 -4.46
N LEU A 46 -2.18 10.36 -5.00
CA LEU A 46 -0.94 10.87 -4.42
C LEU A 46 -1.19 11.52 -3.04
N GLU A 47 -2.30 12.23 -2.88
CA GLU A 47 -2.70 12.81 -1.59
C GLU A 47 -2.95 11.72 -0.54
N THR A 48 -3.64 10.65 -0.91
CA THR A 48 -3.93 9.50 -0.02
C THR A 48 -2.64 8.81 0.42
N ILE A 49 -1.72 8.55 -0.51
CA ILE A 49 -0.41 7.95 -0.18
C ILE A 49 0.40 8.89 0.71
N SER A 50 0.35 10.20 0.46
CA SER A 50 1.05 11.18 1.30
C SER A 50 0.50 11.18 2.72
N LEU A 51 -0.82 11.26 2.87
CA LEU A 51 -1.51 11.32 4.16
C LEU A 51 -1.12 10.16 5.08
N TYR A 52 -1.11 8.93 4.55
CA TYR A 52 -0.77 7.75 5.35
C TYR A 52 0.73 7.47 5.39
N GLY A 53 1.44 7.75 4.30
CA GLY A 53 2.85 7.47 4.15
C GLY A 53 3.75 8.35 5.02
N THR A 54 3.31 9.55 5.39
CA THR A 54 4.05 10.44 6.32
C THR A 54 3.76 10.14 7.80
N ASP A 55 2.81 9.26 8.10
CA ASP A 55 2.59 8.81 9.48
C ASP A 55 3.74 7.91 9.91
N SER A 56 4.50 8.34 10.93
CA SER A 56 5.69 7.63 11.39
C SER A 56 5.42 6.20 11.85
N ARG A 57 4.19 5.88 12.26
CA ARG A 57 3.78 4.51 12.66
C ARG A 57 3.77 3.55 11.47
N TYR A 58 3.50 4.06 10.27
CA TYR A 58 3.29 3.26 9.07
C TYR A 58 4.30 3.56 7.96
N TYR A 59 5.10 4.62 8.07
CA TYR A 59 6.08 5.06 7.07
C TYR A 59 6.93 3.92 6.52
N VAL A 60 7.57 3.12 7.39
CA VAL A 60 8.45 2.02 6.95
C VAL A 60 7.68 0.96 6.15
N MET A 61 6.46 0.65 6.58
CA MET A 61 5.60 -0.33 5.91
C MET A 61 5.16 0.18 4.53
N ILE A 62 4.64 1.40 4.47
CA ILE A 62 4.12 2.01 3.25
C ILE A 62 5.26 2.23 2.26
N ARG A 63 6.38 2.81 2.70
CA ARG A 63 7.57 2.99 1.84
C ARG A 63 8.08 1.67 1.30
N GLY A 64 8.16 0.64 2.14
CA GLY A 64 8.55 -0.72 1.73
C GLY A 64 7.63 -1.27 0.64
N TRP A 65 6.31 -1.11 0.81
CA TRP A 65 5.32 -1.51 -0.19
C TRP A 65 5.51 -0.74 -1.51
N LEU A 66 5.62 0.59 -1.48
CA LEU A 66 5.82 1.40 -2.69
C LEU A 66 7.09 1.01 -3.46
N VAL A 67 8.18 0.70 -2.75
CA VAL A 67 9.44 0.25 -3.36
C VAL A 67 9.28 -1.12 -4.01
N GLN A 68 8.56 -2.05 -3.36
CA GLN A 68 8.27 -3.37 -3.93
C GLN A 68 7.39 -3.27 -5.17
N GLU A 69 6.36 -2.43 -5.12
CA GLU A 69 5.48 -2.18 -6.27
C GLU A 69 6.26 -1.57 -7.43
N LEU A 70 7.13 -0.58 -7.16
CA LEU A 70 7.99 0.04 -8.16
C LEU A 70 8.91 -0.99 -8.83
N ALA A 71 9.54 -1.87 -8.04
CA ALA A 71 10.39 -2.93 -8.58
C ALA A 71 9.60 -3.91 -9.45
N GLY A 72 8.37 -4.25 -9.04
CA GLY A 72 7.47 -5.12 -9.80
C GLY A 72 7.06 -4.53 -11.15
N VAL A 73 6.65 -3.25 -11.18
CA VAL A 73 6.27 -2.56 -12.42
C VAL A 73 7.49 -2.37 -13.32
N GLN A 74 8.66 -2.02 -12.77
CA GLN A 74 9.89 -1.87 -13.55
C GLN A 74 10.27 -3.21 -14.22
N SER A 75 10.15 -4.33 -13.49
CA SER A 75 10.40 -5.66 -14.07
C SER A 75 9.45 -5.99 -15.21
N GLN A 76 8.18 -5.60 -15.12
CA GLN A 76 7.20 -5.79 -16.20
C GLN A 76 7.53 -4.92 -17.41
N LEU A 77 7.92 -3.66 -17.18
CA LEU A 77 8.37 -2.75 -18.22
C LEU A 77 9.60 -3.32 -18.96
N ASP A 78 10.60 -3.79 -18.23
CA ASP A 78 11.82 -4.35 -18.82
C ASP A 78 11.53 -5.62 -19.65
N ALA A 79 10.66 -6.50 -19.13
CA ALA A 79 10.22 -7.69 -19.86
C ALA A 79 9.44 -7.35 -21.14
N SER A 80 8.62 -6.28 -21.11
CA SER A 80 7.89 -5.80 -22.29
C SER A 80 8.85 -5.30 -23.39
N GLN A 81 9.94 -4.62 -23.01
CA GLN A 81 10.95 -4.11 -23.94
C GLN A 81 11.75 -5.25 -24.59
N GLN A 82 12.10 -6.27 -23.81
CA GLN A 82 12.80 -7.44 -24.33
C GLN A 82 11.93 -8.22 -25.32
N SER A 83 10.63 -8.30 -25.08
CA SER A 83 9.66 -8.94 -25.97
C SER A 83 9.50 -8.17 -27.28
N GLN A 84 9.37 -6.83 -27.22
CA GLN A 84 9.30 -5.95 -28.39
C GLN A 84 10.57 -6.04 -29.27
N SER A 85 11.74 -6.22 -28.66
CA SER A 85 13.01 -6.34 -29.40
C SER A 85 13.11 -7.65 -30.19
N ARG A 86 12.30 -8.67 -29.86
CA ARG A 86 12.27 -9.97 -30.54
C ARG A 86 11.11 -10.11 -31.53
N SER A 87 10.10 -9.25 -31.47
CA SER A 87 8.94 -9.29 -32.37
C SER A 87 9.16 -8.44 -33.62
N ILE A 88 8.81 -8.99 -34.79
CA ILE A 88 8.96 -8.32 -36.10
C ILE A 88 7.89 -7.22 -36.30
N SER A 89 6.81 -7.27 -35.54
CA SER A 89 5.74 -6.27 -35.54
C SER A 89 5.34 -5.93 -34.10
N ILE A 90 5.34 -4.64 -33.76
CA ILE A 90 4.82 -4.13 -32.49
C ILE A 90 3.33 -3.82 -32.69
N SER A 91 2.47 -4.35 -31.84
CA SER A 91 1.04 -4.04 -31.88
C SER A 91 0.72 -2.73 -31.13
N GLU A 92 -0.36 -2.06 -31.49
CA GLU A 92 -0.82 -0.86 -30.77
C GLU A 92 -1.10 -1.16 -29.27
N SER A 93 -1.60 -2.36 -28.96
CA SER A 93 -1.81 -2.80 -27.58
C SER A 93 -0.51 -2.95 -26.77
N ASP A 94 0.59 -3.32 -27.40
CA ASP A 94 1.90 -3.42 -26.73
C ASP A 94 2.42 -2.03 -26.34
N LEU A 95 2.18 -1.03 -27.19
CA LEU A 95 2.55 0.36 -26.92
C LEU A 95 1.71 0.93 -25.78
N GLU A 96 0.40 0.69 -25.78
CA GLU A 96 -0.49 1.13 -24.70
C GLU A 96 -0.10 0.50 -23.35
N THR A 97 0.19 -0.80 -23.34
CA THR A 97 0.60 -1.51 -22.11
C THR A 97 1.92 -0.96 -21.58
N LYS A 98 2.91 -0.74 -22.46
CA LYS A 98 4.19 -0.13 -22.09
C LYS A 98 4.00 1.28 -21.51
N GLN A 99 3.14 2.08 -22.13
CA GLN A 99 2.83 3.43 -21.67
C GLN A 99 2.23 3.42 -20.26
N LYS A 100 1.31 2.49 -19.97
CA LYS A 100 0.74 2.29 -18.62
C LYS A 100 1.81 1.98 -17.57
N PHE A 101 2.77 1.10 -17.89
CA PHE A 101 3.87 0.80 -16.96
C PHE A 101 4.78 2.00 -16.72
N ILE A 102 5.08 2.79 -17.76
CA ILE A 102 5.87 4.03 -17.63
C ILE A 102 5.17 5.01 -16.69
N GLU A 103 3.87 5.23 -16.88
CA GLU A 103 3.06 6.11 -16.03
C GLU A 103 3.03 5.64 -14.57
N GLN A 104 2.89 4.32 -14.35
CA GLN A 104 2.96 3.74 -13.01
C GLN A 104 4.33 3.92 -12.36
N VAL A 105 5.44 3.70 -13.09
CA VAL A 105 6.80 3.94 -12.57
C VAL A 105 6.96 5.39 -12.14
N VAL A 106 6.55 6.35 -12.98
CA VAL A 106 6.65 7.79 -12.66
C VAL A 106 5.82 8.13 -11.42
N PHE A 107 4.58 7.64 -11.35
CA PHE A 107 3.72 7.85 -10.19
C PHE A 107 4.33 7.30 -8.90
N LEU A 108 4.85 6.06 -8.92
CA LEU A 108 5.45 5.42 -7.74
C LEU A 108 6.72 6.14 -7.29
N GLN A 109 7.57 6.58 -8.22
CA GLN A 109 8.74 7.41 -7.92
C GLN A 109 8.34 8.74 -7.27
N GLN A 110 7.29 9.39 -7.79
CA GLN A 110 6.76 10.62 -7.23
C GLN A 110 6.19 10.39 -5.82
N ALA A 111 5.43 9.32 -5.61
CA ALA A 111 4.85 8.97 -4.32
C ALA A 111 5.92 8.72 -3.25
N ILE A 112 6.95 7.92 -3.57
CA ILE A 112 8.08 7.65 -2.65
C ILE A 112 8.80 8.96 -2.30
N ARG A 113 9.10 9.78 -3.31
CA ARG A 113 9.77 11.07 -3.09
C ARG A 113 8.91 11.99 -2.21
N ARG A 114 7.59 12.00 -2.41
CA ARG A 114 6.65 12.86 -1.69
C ARG A 114 6.62 12.54 -0.20
N ILE A 115 6.69 11.26 0.17
CA ILE A 115 6.70 10.81 1.57
C ILE A 115 8.09 10.89 2.23
N ASP A 116 9.17 10.88 1.43
CA ASP A 116 10.56 10.99 1.92
C ASP A 116 10.98 12.45 2.21
N LEU A 117 10.21 13.45 1.76
CA LEU A 117 10.55 14.89 1.86
C LEU A 117 9.80 15.66 2.96
N GLU A 118 8.81 15.04 3.60
CA GLU A 118 8.08 15.60 4.76
C GLU A 118 8.74 15.16 6.07
#